data_AF-A0A927XE19-F1
#
_entry.id   AF-A0A927XE19-F1
#
_cell.length_a   1.000
_cell.length_b   1.000
_cell.length_c   1.000
_cell.angle_alpha   90.00
_cell.angle_beta   90.00
_cell.angle_gamma   90.00
#
_symmetry.space_group_name_H-M   'P 1'
#
loop_
_entity.id
_entity.type
_entity.pdbx_description
1 polymer ?
#
loop_
_entity_poly.entity_id
_entity_poly.type
_entity_poly.pdbx_seq_one_letter_code
_entity_poly.pdbx_strand_id
1 'polypeptide(L)' 'MESETRPMEIVCHDLDCHCNRRREWIKVNGEWHPIEYSVDDPNDPPMSEEEKEKLAEIILEFIAEK' A
#
# COMPACT_ATOMS: atom_id res chain seq x y z
N MET A 1 -8.46 15.00 -15.84
CA MET A 1 -8.49 13.67 -15.22
C MET A 1 -8.15 13.90 -13.78
N GLU A 2 -9.15 13.88 -12.91
CA GLU A 2 -8.88 13.90 -11.47
C GLU A 2 -8.14 12.61 -11.18
N SER A 3 -6.88 12.71 -10.81
CA SER A 3 -6.10 11.58 -10.32
C SER A 3 -6.82 11.09 -9.08
N GLU A 4 -7.70 10.10 -9.24
CA GLU A 4 -8.29 9.42 -8.09
C GLU A 4 -7.12 8.85 -7.31
N THR A 5 -6.76 9.49 -6.21
CA THR A 5 -5.76 8.99 -5.27
C THR A 5 -6.49 8.76 -3.96
N ARG A 6 -6.40 7.53 -3.43
CA ARG A 6 -6.87 7.28 -2.07
C ARG A 6 -5.82 7.80 -1.09
N PRO A 7 -6.23 8.51 -0.02
CA PRO A 7 -5.28 9.03 0.95
C PRO A 7 -4.54 7.90 1.65
N MET A 8 -3.25 8.10 1.90
CA MET A 8 -2.45 7.24 2.77
C MET A 8 -2.96 7.36 4.21
N GLU A 9 -3.01 6.23 4.91
CA GLU A 9 -3.47 6.16 6.30
C GLU A 9 -2.33 5.70 7.21
N ILE A 10 -2.15 6.38 8.34
CA ILE A 10 -1.26 5.93 9.42
C ILE A 10 -2.12 5.21 10.44
N VAL A 11 -1.91 3.90 10.55
CA VAL A 11 -2.53 3.04 11.54
C VAL A 11 -1.58 2.97 12.74
N CYS A 12 -1.83 3.83 13.73
CA CYS A 12 -1.14 3.75 15.02
C CYS A 12 -1.69 2.55 15.79
N HIS A 13 -0.83 1.58 16.09
CA HIS A 13 -1.16 0.48 16.97
C HIS A 13 -0.64 0.77 18.38
N ASP A 14 -1.44 0.43 19.39
CA ASP A 14 -1.03 0.41 20.81
C ASP A 14 -0.29 -0.92 21.09
N LEU A 15 0.80 -1.15 20.35
CA LEU A 15 1.68 -2.30 20.51
C LEU A 15 2.95 -1.84 21.22
N ASP A 16 3.47 -2.66 22.14
CA ASP A 16 4.69 -2.37 22.93
C ASP A 16 5.92 -2.06 22.05
N CYS A 17 5.92 -2.50 20.79
CA CYS A 17 7.00 -2.23 19.84
C CYS A 17 6.95 -0.83 19.22
N HIS A 18 5.91 -0.02 19.48
CA HIS A 18 5.70 1.31 18.90
C HIS A 18 5.73 1.36 17.36
N CYS A 19 5.63 0.22 16.67
CA CYS A 19 5.69 0.18 15.22
C CYS A 19 4.47 0.89 14.63
N ASN A 20 4.72 1.85 13.74
CA ASN A 20 3.66 2.50 12.98
C ASN A 20 3.29 1.60 11.80
N ARG A 21 2.00 1.45 11.52
CA ARG A 21 1.58 0.84 10.25
C ARG A 21 1.19 1.92 9.27
N ARG A 22 1.75 1.85 8.07
CA ARG A 22 1.37 2.68 6.93
C ARG A 22 0.47 1.84 6.04
N ARG A 23 -0.74 2.31 5.76
CA ARG A 23 -1.63 1.74 4.75
C ARG A 23 -1.66 2.67 3.55
N GLU A 24 -1.34 2.11 2.40
CA GLU A 24 -1.45 2.77 1.10
C GLU A 24 -2.40 2.00 0.21
N TRP A 25 -2.78 2.63 -0.90
CA TRP A 25 -3.72 2.08 -1.85
C TRP A 25 -3.08 2.06 -3.23
N ILE A 26 -3.11 0.90 -3.87
CA ILE A 26 -2.70 0.75 -5.27
C ILE A 26 -3.91 0.39 -6.12
N LYS A 27 -3.86 0.77 -7.39
CA LYS A 27 -4.92 0.48 -8.35
C LYS A 27 -4.52 -0.76 -9.15
N VAL A 28 -5.26 -1.86 -8.99
CA VAL A 28 -5.08 -3.11 -9.74
C VAL A 28 -6.35 -3.35 -10.54
N ASN A 29 -6.25 -3.46 -11.86
CA ASN A 29 -7.41 -3.63 -12.76
C ASN A 29 -8.55 -2.60 -12.56
N GLY A 30 -8.21 -1.37 -12.15
CA GLY A 30 -9.20 -0.34 -11.85
C GLY A 30 -9.81 -0.40 -10.44
N GLU A 31 -9.52 -1.46 -9.67
CA GLU A 31 -9.94 -1.62 -8.28
C GLU A 31 -8.84 -1.17 -7.32
N TRP A 32 -9.24 -0.61 -6.17
CA TRP A 32 -8.30 -0.15 -5.15
C TRP A 32 -7.99 -1.26 -4.15
N HIS A 33 -6.73 -1.67 -4.09
CA HIS A 33 -6.25 -2.67 -3.14
C HIS A 33 -5.43 -2.02 -2.04
N PRO A 34 -5.71 -2.31 -0.77
CA PRO A 34 -4.91 -1.80 0.33
C PRO A 34 -3.61 -2.60 0.43
N ILE A 35 -2.49 -1.91 0.66
CA ILE A 35 -1.23 -2.50 1.07
C ILE A 35 -0.87 -1.91 2.42
N GLU A 36 -0.52 -2.79 3.36
CA GLU A 36 -0.14 -2.42 4.72
C GLU A 36 1.32 -2.75 4.97
N TYR A 37 2.06 -1.78 5.49
CA TYR A 37 3.45 -1.93 5.86
C TYR A 37 3.62 -1.66 7.34
N SER A 38 4.41 -2.48 8.03
CA SER A 38 4.97 -2.11 9.32
C SER A 38 6.26 -1.34 9.08
N VAL A 39 6.31 -0.09 9.54
CA VAL A 39 7.45 0.82 9.32
C VAL A 39 7.86 1.47 10.63
N ASP A 40 9.14 1.81 10.74
CA ASP A 40 9.66 2.59 11.87
C ASP A 40 9.11 4.04 11.82
N ASP A 41 9.18 4.69 10.66
CA ASP A 41 8.57 6.01 10.39
C ASP A 41 7.41 5.88 9.38
N PRO A 42 6.18 6.26 9.73
CA PRO A 42 5.04 6.19 8.81
C PRO A 42 5.15 7.16 7.63
N ASN A 43 5.94 8.23 7.74
CA ASN A 43 6.10 9.22 6.67
C ASN A 43 7.07 8.74 5.59
N ASP A 44 7.94 7.77 5.90
CA ASP A 44 8.90 7.21 4.96
C ASP A 44 8.34 5.90 4.36
N PRO A 45 7.83 5.92 3.11
CA PRO A 45 7.30 4.71 2.51
C PRO A 45 8.41 3.69 2.27
N PRO A 46 8.17 2.40 2.55
CA PRO A 46 9.19 1.37 2.35
C PRO A 46 9.37 0.98 0.88
N MET A 47 8.51 1.49 -0.02
CA MET A 47 8.55 1.22 -1.46
C MET A 47 8.30 2.50 -2.26
N SER A 48 9.06 2.64 -3.34
CA SER A 48 8.89 3.66 -4.37
C SER A 48 7.63 3.45 -5.21
N GLU A 49 7.24 4.44 -6.02
CA GLU A 49 6.09 4.30 -6.93
C GLU A 49 6.31 3.19 -7.97
N GLU A 50 7.53 3.05 -8.52
CA GLU A 50 7.86 1.98 -9.49
C GLU A 50 7.72 0.58 -8.88
N GLU A 51 8.09 0.40 -7.61
CA GLU A 51 7.92 -0.87 -6.89
C GLU A 51 6.45 -1.18 -6.63
N LYS A 52 5.62 -0.16 -6.38
CA LYS A 52 4.17 -0.32 -6.25
C LYS A 52 3.52 -0.73 -7.56
N GLU A 53 3.99 -0.22 -8.69
CA GLU A 53 3.52 -0.64 -10.02
C GLU A 53 3.84 -2.12 -10.27
N LYS A 54 5.08 -2.56 -10.01
CA LYS A 54 5.47 -3.98 -10.13
C LYS A 54 4.64 -4.87 -9.20
N LEU A 55 4.37 -4.42 -7.98
CA LEU A 55 3.52 -5.15 -7.04
C LEU A 55 2.07 -5.25 -7.55
N ALA A 56 1.54 -4.19 -8.18
CA ALA A 56 0.23 -4.21 -8.80
C ALA A 56 0.16 -5.23 -9.95
N GLU A 57 1.21 -5.35 -10.77
CA GLU A 57 1.32 -6.39 -11.81
C GLU A 57 1.31 -7.79 -11.22
N ILE A 58 2.09 -8.06 -10.16
CA ILE A 58 2.13 -9.37 -9.49
C ILE A 58 0.74 -9.73 -8.90
N ILE A 59 0.06 -8.77 -8.27
CA ILE A 59 -1.29 -8.99 -7.73
C ILE A 59 -2.29 -9.25 -8.85
N LEU A 60 -2.16 -8.56 -9.98
CA LEU A 60 -3.00 -8.80 -11.16
C LEU A 60 -2.83 -10.24 -11.68
N GLU A 61 -1.59 -10.70 -11.83
CA GLU A 61 -1.28 -12.06 -12.25
C GLU A 61 -1.86 -13.08 -11.26
N PHE A 62 -1.65 -12.88 -9.96
CA PHE A 62 -2.17 -13.78 -8.93
C PHE A 62 -3.71 -13.85 -8.89
N ILE A 63 -4.40 -12.73 -9.14
CA ILE A 63 -5.87 -12.70 -9.23
C ILE A 63 -6.34 -13.39 -10.51
N ALA A 64 -5.64 -13.22 -11.63
CA ALA A 64 -6.01 -13.82 -12.91
C ALA A 64 -5.79 -15.35 -12.95
N GLU A 65 -4.89 -15.88 -12.13
CA GLU A 65 -4.66 -17.33 -11.98
C GLU A 65 -5.70 -18.04 -11.09
N LYS A 66 -6.63 -17.32 -10.46
CA LYS A 66 -7.74 -17.88 -9.67
C LYS A 66 -9.02 -18.03 -10.47
#